data_AF-A0A2R2WCL5-F1
#
_entry.id   AF-A0A2R2WCL5-F1
#
_cell.length_a   1.000
_cell.length_b   1.000
_cell.length_c   1.000
_cell.angle_alpha   90.00
_cell.angle_beta   90.00
_cell.angle_gamma   90.00
#
_symmetry.space_group_name_H-M   'P 1'
#
loop_
_entity.id
_entity.type
_entity.pdbx_description
1 polymer ?
#
loop_
_entity_poly.entity_id
_entity_poly.type
_entity_poly.pdbx_seq_one_letter_code
_entity_poly.pdbx_strand_id
1 'polypeptide(L)'
;MATTRDEVRVRRAPKYPVFILGGVVVGVVVTLIAVLVAPGRDATPFAQAFGYFVLYGIAIGAAVGSVVAVVLDAVSSRRARSVETEKTTYETPEADDVLDGEVE
;
A
#
# COMPACT_ATOMS: atom_id res chain seq x y z
N MET A 1 -6.34 -41.85 -7.39
CA MET A 1 -6.40 -40.67 -6.49
C MET A 1 -5.03 -40.00 -6.51
N ALA A 2 -4.83 -38.98 -7.33
CA ALA A 2 -3.59 -38.22 -7.36
C ALA A 2 -3.86 -36.85 -6.73
N THR A 3 -3.22 -36.56 -5.60
CA THR A 3 -3.38 -35.29 -4.89
C THR A 3 -2.30 -34.32 -5.36
N THR A 4 -2.65 -33.36 -6.21
CA THR A 4 -1.76 -32.23 -6.55
C THR A 4 -1.98 -31.10 -5.55
N ARG A 5 -0.92 -30.69 -4.83
CA ARG A 5 -0.93 -29.57 -3.88
C ARG A 5 -0.59 -28.28 -4.62
N ASP A 6 -1.52 -27.32 -4.66
CA ASP A 6 -1.29 -25.97 -5.17
C ASP A 6 -1.28 -24.96 -4.00
N GLU A 7 -0.12 -24.38 -3.71
CA GLU A 7 0.09 -23.44 -2.60
C GLU A 7 -0.23 -22.00 -3.08
N VAL A 8 -1.36 -21.43 -2.64
CA VAL A 8 -1.71 -20.04 -2.96
C VAL A 8 -1.40 -19.12 -1.78
N ARG A 9 -0.34 -18.31 -1.93
CA ARG A 9 0.01 -17.26 -0.98
C ARG A 9 -0.88 -16.02 -1.18
N VAL A 10 -1.88 -15.87 -0.33
CA VAL A 10 -2.60 -14.58 -0.20
C VAL A 10 -1.75 -13.62 0.65
N ARG A 11 -0.99 -12.74 -0.02
CA ARG A 11 -0.31 -11.63 0.67
C ARG A 11 -1.31 -10.51 0.96
N ARG A 12 -1.44 -10.10 2.22
CA ARG A 12 -2.10 -8.83 2.57
C ARG A 12 -1.19 -7.69 2.12
N ALA A 13 -1.61 -6.93 1.11
CA ALA A 13 -0.90 -5.72 0.70
C ALA A 13 -0.99 -4.66 1.81
N PRO A 14 0.12 -4.10 2.30
CA PRO A 14 0.10 -2.96 3.19
C PRO A 14 -0.51 -1.74 2.50
N LYS A 15 -1.25 -0.92 3.25
CA LYS A 15 -1.88 0.28 2.72
C LYS A 15 -0.87 1.43 2.62
N TYR A 16 0.06 1.34 1.67
CA TYR A 16 1.00 2.42 1.33
C TYR A 16 0.36 3.82 1.24
N PRO A 17 -0.85 4.01 0.66
CA PRO A 17 -1.47 5.32 0.57
C PRO A 17 -1.71 6.01 1.92
N VAL A 18 -1.94 5.25 3.00
CA VAL A 18 -2.21 5.81 4.33
C VAL A 18 -0.96 6.48 4.89
N PHE A 19 0.21 5.89 4.70
CA PHE A 19 1.48 6.45 5.19
C PHE A 19 1.91 7.66 4.37
N ILE A 20 1.69 7.64 3.06
CA ILE A 20 1.96 8.79 2.18
C ILE A 20 1.05 9.95 2.60
N LEU A 21 -0.25 9.71 2.74
CA LEU A 21 -1.20 10.74 3.14
C LEU A 21 -0.90 11.28 4.54
N GLY A 22 -0.57 10.41 5.49
CA GLY A 22 -0.13 10.81 6.82
C GLY A 22 1.12 11.69 6.79
N GLY A 23 2.12 11.31 5.99
CA GLY A 23 3.33 12.11 5.78
C GLY A 23 3.05 13.48 5.14
N VAL A 24 2.15 13.54 4.15
CA VAL A 24 1.70 14.80 3.54
C VAL A 24 1.04 15.71 4.58
N VAL A 25 0.11 15.17 5.38
CA VAL A 25 -0.56 15.95 6.44
C VAL A 25 0.45 16.52 7.42
N VAL A 26 1.40 15.70 7.89
CA VAL A 26 2.48 16.16 8.78
C VAL A 26 3.33 17.23 8.10
N GLY A 27 3.72 17.04 6.84
CA GLY A 27 4.50 18.01 6.08
C GLY A 27 3.80 19.37 5.92
N VAL A 28 2.50 19.36 5.61
CA VAL A 28 1.68 20.57 5.53
C VAL A 28 1.62 21.28 6.88
N VAL A 29 1.43 20.56 7.98
CA VAL A 29 1.41 21.11 9.34
C VAL A 29 2.75 21.73 9.71
N VAL A 30 3.86 21.05 9.41
CA VAL A 30 5.21 21.57 9.66
C VAL A 30 5.45 22.85 8.87
N THR A 31 5.08 22.89 7.58
CA THR A 31 5.19 24.12 6.78
C THR A 31 4.32 25.24 7.34
N LEU A 32 3.08 24.94 7.73
CA LEU A 32 2.18 25.93 8.32
C LEU A 32 2.83 26.57 9.54
N ILE A 33 3.36 25.76 10.45
CA ILE A 33 4.07 26.24 11.64
C ILE A 33 5.31 27.06 11.25
N ALA A 34 6.11 26.60 10.29
CA ALA A 34 7.29 27.31 9.84
C ALA A 34 6.98 28.72 9.33
N VAL A 35 5.93 28.86 8.51
CA VAL A 35 5.50 30.16 7.96
C VAL A 35 4.92 31.07 9.04
N LEU A 36 4.20 30.51 10.03
CA LEU A 36 3.66 31.29 11.15
C LEU A 36 4.76 31.80 12.11
N VAL A 37 5.81 31.00 12.34
CA VAL A 37 6.90 31.34 13.28
C VAL A 37 7.97 32.21 12.63
N ALA A 38 8.16 32.11 11.32
CA ALA A 38 9.08 32.95 10.55
C ALA A 38 8.32 33.87 9.58
N PRO A 39 7.54 34.86 10.10
CA PRO A 39 6.88 35.83 9.24
C PRO A 39 7.93 36.57 8.42
N GLY A 40 7.68 36.70 7.10
CA GLY A 40 8.58 37.37 6.18
C GLY A 40 8.95 38.77 6.67
N ARG A 41 10.24 39.12 6.60
CA ARG A 41 10.75 40.44 7.04
C ARG A 41 10.28 41.58 6.14
N ASP A 42 9.92 41.24 4.90
CA ASP A 42 9.31 42.11 3.92
C ASP A 42 7.87 41.66 3.70
N ALA A 43 6.99 42.57 3.27
CA ALA A 43 5.52 42.50 3.18
C ALA A 43 4.91 41.35 2.33
N THR A 44 5.50 40.16 2.35
CA THR A 44 5.05 38.96 1.67
C THR A 44 3.75 38.50 2.34
N PRO A 45 2.63 38.45 1.60
CA PRO A 45 1.39 37.96 2.12
C PRO A 45 1.53 36.51 2.60
N PHE A 46 0.93 36.19 3.75
CA PHE A 46 0.94 34.83 4.31
C PHE A 46 0.56 33.76 3.28
N ALA A 47 -0.50 34.02 2.51
CA ALA A 47 -0.99 33.09 1.49
C ALA A 47 0.07 32.77 0.42
N GLN A 48 0.91 33.75 0.05
CA GLN A 48 1.96 33.56 -0.93
C GLN A 48 3.12 32.74 -0.37
N ALA A 49 3.58 33.07 0.85
CA ALA A 49 4.63 32.31 1.52
C ALA A 49 4.20 30.86 1.78
N PHE A 50 3.03 30.67 2.39
CA PHE A 50 2.47 29.34 2.65
C PHE A 50 2.24 28.57 1.35
N GLY A 51 1.62 29.19 0.34
CA GLY A 51 1.35 28.55 -0.95
C GLY A 51 2.61 28.06 -1.66
N TYR A 52 3.72 28.79 -1.55
CA TYR A 52 5.00 28.35 -2.08
C TYR A 52 5.61 27.20 -1.27
N PHE A 53 5.72 27.36 0.06
CA PHE A 53 6.40 26.38 0.91
C PHE A 53 5.61 25.08 1.10
N VAL A 54 4.28 25.12 1.00
CA VAL A 54 3.44 23.93 1.24
C VAL A 54 3.68 22.86 0.19
N LEU A 55 4.06 23.25 -1.04
CA LEU A 55 4.46 22.32 -2.10
C LEU A 55 5.65 21.46 -1.66
N TYR A 56 6.67 22.08 -1.06
CA TYR A 56 7.82 21.36 -0.51
C TYR A 56 7.43 20.51 0.70
N GLY A 57 6.57 21.04 1.58
CA GLY A 57 6.05 20.28 2.73
C GLY A 57 5.33 19.01 2.30
N ILE A 58 4.47 19.09 1.27
CA ILE A 58 3.77 17.95 0.68
C ILE A 58 4.78 16.97 0.07
N ALA A 59 5.71 17.44 -0.76
CA ALA A 59 6.67 16.59 -1.46
C ALA A 59 7.59 15.83 -0.48
N ILE A 60 8.19 16.56 0.47
CA ILE A 60 9.07 15.98 1.50
C ILE A 60 8.26 15.07 2.43
N GLY A 61 7.09 15.51 2.87
CA GLY A 61 6.21 14.71 3.73
C GLY A 61 5.77 13.40 3.08
N ALA A 62 5.38 13.45 1.79
CA ALA A 62 5.05 12.26 1.01
C ALA A 62 6.26 11.33 0.86
N ALA A 63 7.45 11.88 0.57
CA ALA A 63 8.67 11.09 0.42
C ALA A 63 9.04 10.38 1.73
N VAL A 64 9.06 11.11 2.85
CA VAL A 64 9.34 10.54 4.18
C VAL A 64 8.28 9.51 4.57
N GLY A 65 6.99 9.82 4.39
CA GLY A 65 5.89 8.89 4.64
C GLY A 65 6.00 7.62 3.81
N SER A 66 6.41 7.73 2.54
CA SER A 66 6.66 6.58 1.65
C SER A 66 7.81 5.72 2.16
N VAL A 67 8.93 6.33 2.55
CA VAL A 67 10.08 5.61 3.10
C VAL A 67 9.68 4.86 4.37
N VAL A 68 8.93 5.49 5.27
CA VAL A 68 8.39 4.84 6.47
C VAL A 68 7.49 3.66 6.10
N ALA A 69 6.63 3.81 5.09
CA ALA A 69 5.77 2.73 4.61
C ALA A 69 6.58 1.51 4.14
N VAL A 70 7.64 1.76 3.35
CA VAL A 70 8.53 0.70 2.83
C VAL A 70 9.27 0.00 3.96
N VAL A 71 9.79 0.76 4.93
CA VAL A 71 10.49 0.18 6.09
C VAL A 71 9.54 -0.69 6.91
N LEU A 72 8.32 -0.22 7.16
CA LEU A 72 7.31 -0.98 7.91
C LEU A 72 6.82 -2.20 7.14
N ASP A 73 6.67 -2.13 5.82
CA ASP A 73 6.38 -3.30 4.99
C ASP A 73 7.52 -4.33 5.04
N ALA A 74 8.77 -3.88 4.97
CA ALA A 74 9.94 -4.75 5.08
C ALA A 74 10.03 -5.45 6.45
N VAL A 75 9.63 -4.79 7.53
CA VAL A 75 9.59 -5.40 8.88
C VAL A 75 8.39 -6.34 9.02
N SER A 76 7.22 -5.93 8.53
CA SER A 76 5.98 -6.71 8.60
C SER A 76 6.05 -8.00 7.78
N SER A 77 6.56 -7.93 6.55
CA SER A 77 6.81 -9.10 5.69
C SER A 77 7.77 -10.11 6.33
N ARG A 78 8.76 -9.65 7.10
CA ARG A 78 9.65 -10.51 7.90
C ARG A 78 8.96 -11.12 9.12
N ARG A 79 7.97 -10.44 9.70
CA ARG A 79 7.26 -10.87 10.91
C ARG A 79 5.99 -11.67 10.61
N ALA A 80 5.54 -11.71 9.36
CA ALA A 80 4.42 -12.53 8.91
C ALA A 80 4.76 -14.02 9.10
N ARG A 81 4.46 -14.52 10.30
CA ARG A 81 4.42 -15.93 10.66
C ARG A 81 3.68 -16.69 9.56
N SER A 82 4.36 -17.68 8.99
CA SER A 82 3.81 -18.69 8.10
C SER A 82 2.56 -19.30 8.74
N VAL A 83 1.38 -18.96 8.20
CA VAL A 83 0.16 -19.70 8.48
C VAL A 83 0.04 -20.76 7.39
N GLU A 84 0.35 -21.99 7.79
CA GLU A 84 0.22 -23.20 6.97
C GLU A 84 -1.24 -23.33 6.52
N THR A 85 -1.49 -23.20 5.22
CA THR A 85 -2.85 -23.29 4.65
C THR A 85 -2.90 -24.50 3.74
N GLU A 86 -3.71 -25.48 4.10
CA GLU A 86 -3.97 -26.68 3.31
C GLU A 86 -5.08 -26.39 2.29
N LYS A 87 -4.76 -26.49 1.00
CA LYS A 87 -5.70 -26.25 -0.10
C LYS A 87 -6.16 -27.61 -0.66
N THR A 88 -7.45 -27.93 -0.52
CA THR A 88 -8.09 -29.09 -1.17
C THR A 88 -8.62 -28.66 -2.54
N THR A 89 -7.99 -29.13 -3.62
CA THR A 89 -8.47 -28.97 -5.00
C THR A 89 -9.57 -30.00 -5.26
N TYR A 90 -10.76 -29.56 -5.70
CA TYR A 90 -11.82 -30.43 -6.21
C TYR A 90 -11.66 -30.55 -7.73
N GLU A 91 -11.38 -31.75 -8.21
CA GLU A 91 -11.40 -32.11 -9.62
C GLU A 91 -12.86 -32.10 -10.08
N THR A 92 -13.22 -31.19 -10.99
CA THR A 92 -14.51 -31.26 -11.69
C THR A 92 -14.38 -32.40 -12.70
N PRO A 93 -15.24 -33.44 -12.65
CA PRO A 93 -15.19 -34.52 -13.62
C PRO A 93 -15.31 -33.94 -15.03
N GLU A 94 -14.32 -34.20 -15.89
CA GLU A 94 -14.38 -33.88 -17.31
C GLU A 94 -15.68 -34.44 -17.89
N ALA A 95 -16.48 -33.55 -18.48
CA ALA A 95 -17.76 -33.87 -19.11
C ALA A 95 -17.59 -34.55 -20.48
N ASP A 96 -16.47 -35.24 -20.70
CA ASP A 96 -16.08 -35.80 -22.00
C ASP A 96 -16.50 -37.28 -22.17
N ASP A 97 -16.99 -37.94 -21.11
CA ASP A 97 -17.42 -39.35 -21.16
C ASP A 97 -18.88 -39.58 -21.63
N VAL A 98 -19.65 -38.54 -22.00
CA VAL A 98 -21.10 -38.67 -22.29
C VAL A 98 -21.44 -38.75 -23.78
N LEU A 99 -20.48 -38.69 -24.70
CA LEU A 99 -20.77 -38.62 -26.14
C LEU A 99 -20.34 -39.84 -26.99
N ASP A 100 -19.59 -40.78 -26.43
CA ASP A 100 -19.02 -41.91 -27.21
C ASP A 100 -19.63 -43.29 -26.90
N GLY A 101 -20.76 -43.35 -26.19
CA GLY A 101 -21.43 -44.61 -25.83
C GLY A 101 -22.82 -44.76 -26.44
N GLU A 102 -22.88 -45.39 -27.62
CA GLU A 102 -23.96 -46.30 -28.05
C GLU A 102 -25.39 -45.73 -28.20
N VAL A 103 -25.81 -45.51 -29.46
CA VAL A 103 -27.10 -46.01 -29.96
C VAL A 103 -26.92 -46.53 -31.39
N GLU A 104 -26.55 -47.80 -31.47
CA GLU A 104 -26.92 -48.66 -32.61
C GLU A 104 -28.42 -49.01 -32.53
#